data_AF-A0A9D7ZAR3-F1
#
_entry.id   AF-A0A9D7ZAR3-F1
#
_cell.length_a   1.000
_cell.length_b   1.000
_cell.length_c   1.000
_cell.angle_alpha   90.00
_cell.angle_beta   90.00
_cell.angle_gamma   90.00
#
_symmetry.space_group_name_H-M   'P 1'
#
loop_
_entity.id
_entity.type
_entity.pdbx_description
1 polymer ?
#
loop_
_entity_poly.entity_id
_entity_poly.type
_entity_poly.pdbx_seq_one_letter_code
_entity_poly.pdbx_strand_id
1 'polypeptide(L)'
;MGKINLCIDIGNTSTKAGVFIDGQMTEYIKPFTHQHFSDIYDENVQVLVSKTGLNLELERLLSNEHYLSHDSPIPLELVYDTPETLGPDRIAAAVGAYYMDANSSWLIIDIGTCITLDLLNKNRFLGGMISAGSAIRLRAIREY
;
A
#
# COMPACT_ATOMS: atom_id res chain seq x y z
N MET A 1 5.68 -6.09 -25.89
CA MET A 1 6.12 -6.16 -24.48
C MET A 1 4.88 -6.33 -23.62
N GLY A 2 4.96 -7.16 -22.58
CA GLY A 2 3.87 -7.29 -21.61
C GLY A 2 3.57 -5.96 -20.94
N LYS A 3 2.35 -5.78 -20.46
CA LYS A 3 1.92 -4.54 -19.84
C LYS A 3 2.65 -4.36 -18.50
N ILE A 4 3.43 -3.30 -18.38
CA ILE A 4 4.21 -3.02 -17.16
C ILE A 4 3.31 -2.32 -16.15
N ASN A 5 3.31 -2.80 -14.90
CA ASN A 5 2.63 -2.15 -13.79
C ASN A 5 3.67 -1.80 -12.71
N LEU A 6 3.74 -0.52 -12.35
CA LEU A 6 4.59 0.02 -11.30
C LEU A 6 3.73 0.27 -10.06
N CYS A 7 3.93 -0.54 -9.03
CA CYS A 7 3.23 -0.41 -7.76
C CYS A 7 4.16 0.27 -6.74
N ILE A 8 3.76 1.42 -6.21
CA ILE A 8 4.58 2.23 -5.29
C ILE A 8 3.90 2.30 -3.93
N ASP A 9 4.65 2.07 -2.85
CA ASP A 9 4.21 2.30 -1.48
C ASP A 9 5.06 3.40 -0.84
N ILE A 10 4.47 4.58 -0.66
CA ILE A 10 5.04 5.73 0.03
C ILE A 10 4.66 5.62 1.51
N GLY A 11 5.43 4.85 2.27
CA GLY A 11 5.24 4.67 3.71
C GLY A 11 5.98 5.72 4.56
N ASN A 12 5.66 5.78 5.86
CA ASN A 12 6.24 6.72 6.81
C ASN A 12 7.76 6.59 7.01
N THR A 13 8.31 5.38 6.88
CA THR A 13 9.76 5.13 7.05
C THR A 13 10.52 5.05 5.73
N SER A 14 9.88 4.58 4.66
CA SER A 14 10.55 4.41 3.37
C SER A 14 9.53 4.33 2.24
N THR A 15 9.87 4.89 1.08
CA THR A 15 9.20 4.56 -0.18
C THR A 15 9.81 3.29 -0.78
N LYS A 16 8.96 2.39 -1.28
CA LYS A 16 9.34 1.16 -1.99
C LYS A 16 8.48 1.00 -3.24
N ALA A 17 8.98 0.27 -4.23
CA ALA A 17 8.21 -0.04 -5.42
C ALA A 17 8.44 -1.48 -5.88
N GLY A 18 7.41 -2.07 -6.49
CA GLY A 18 7.49 -3.32 -7.22
C GLY A 18 7.17 -3.08 -8.69
N VAL A 19 8.00 -3.61 -9.58
CA VAL A 19 7.75 -3.62 -11.03
C VAL A 19 7.15 -4.97 -11.40
N PHE A 20 6.00 -4.96 -12.06
CA PHE A 20 5.27 -6.15 -12.45
C PHE A 20 5.14 -6.24 -13.97
N ILE A 21 5.47 -7.40 -14.51
CA ILE A 21 5.28 -7.76 -15.92
C ILE A 21 4.42 -9.01 -15.95
N ASP A 22 3.29 -8.94 -16.66
CA ASP A 22 2.32 -10.04 -16.77
C ASP A 22 1.89 -10.63 -15.42
N GLY A 23 1.72 -9.75 -14.42
CA GLY A 23 1.29 -10.08 -13.06
C GLY A 23 2.38 -10.63 -12.15
N GLN A 24 3.62 -10.81 -12.64
CA GLN A 24 4.75 -11.25 -11.84
C GLN A 24 5.66 -10.09 -11.47
N MET A 25 6.04 -10.01 -10.19
CA MET A 25 7.00 -9.02 -9.74
C MET A 25 8.40 -9.38 -10.26
N THR A 26 8.95 -8.54 -11.14
CA THR A 26 10.28 -8.73 -11.73
C THR A 26 11.35 -7.96 -10.98
N GLU A 27 10.98 -6.87 -10.31
CA GLU A 27 11.91 -6.02 -9.56
C GLU A 27 11.25 -5.49 -8.28
N TYR A 28 12.04 -5.36 -7.23
CA TYR A 28 11.65 -4.71 -5.98
C TYR A 28 12.74 -3.71 -5.56
N ILE A 29 12.35 -2.46 -5.38
CA ILE A 29 13.27 -1.35 -5.12
C ILE A 29 12.93 -0.70 -3.78
N LYS A 30 13.93 -0.59 -2.90
CA LYS A 30 13.83 0.10 -1.61
C LYS A 30 15.22 0.62 -1.18
N PRO A 31 15.42 1.95 -1.00
CA PRO A 31 14.43 3.01 -1.18
C PRO A 31 14.14 3.29 -2.66
N PHE A 32 12.87 3.48 -3.00
CA PHE A 32 12.46 3.97 -4.32
C PHE A 32 12.41 5.50 -4.33
N THR A 33 12.88 6.11 -5.41
CA THR A 33 13.05 7.57 -5.52
C THR A 33 12.51 8.10 -6.83
N HIS A 34 12.41 9.43 -6.96
CA HIS A 34 11.98 10.08 -8.20
C HIS A 34 12.91 9.80 -9.40
N GLN A 35 14.23 9.58 -9.21
CA GLN A 35 15.10 9.12 -10.30
C GLN A 35 14.65 7.77 -10.85
N HIS A 36 14.45 6.77 -9.98
CA HIS A 36 13.97 5.45 -10.41
C HIS A 36 12.63 5.55 -11.14
N PHE A 37 11.72 6.41 -10.67
CA PHE A 37 10.46 6.66 -11.36
C PHE A 37 10.69 7.20 -12.77
N SER A 38 11.51 8.24 -12.91
CA SER A 38 11.84 8.83 -14.22
C SER A 38 12.54 7.85 -15.17
N ASP A 39 13.32 6.89 -14.63
CA ASP A 39 14.02 5.88 -15.43
C ASP A 39 13.07 4.76 -15.91
N ILE A 40 12.02 4.46 -15.15
CA ILE A 40 11.08 3.34 -15.43
C ILE A 40 9.83 3.82 -16.17
N TYR A 41 9.34 5.01 -15.88
CA TYR A 41 8.02 5.47 -16.31
C TYR A 41 8.01 5.94 -17.78
N ASP A 42 7.05 5.41 -18.53
CA ASP A 42 6.65 5.90 -19.85
C ASP A 42 5.11 5.80 -20.02
N GLU A 43 4.59 6.25 -21.16
CA GLU A 43 3.15 6.29 -21.46
C GLU A 43 2.44 4.92 -21.45
N ASN A 44 3.19 3.82 -21.50
CA ASN A 44 2.67 2.44 -21.49
C ASN A 44 2.74 1.80 -20.10
N VAL A 45 3.34 2.47 -19.11
CA VAL A 45 3.47 1.97 -17.74
C VAL A 45 2.24 2.39 -16.93
N GLN A 46 1.53 1.41 -16.37
CA GLN A 46 0.47 1.71 -15.41
C GLN A 46 1.06 1.91 -14.02
N VAL A 47 0.62 2.94 -13.31
CA VAL A 47 1.13 3.29 -11.98
C VAL A 47 0.00 3.18 -10.97
N LEU A 48 0.27 2.52 -9.84
CA LEU A 48 -0.60 2.51 -8.67
C LEU A 48 0.20 2.87 -7.42
N VAL A 49 -0.29 3.82 -6.64
CA VAL A 49 0.40 4.38 -5.48
C VAL A 49 -0.45 4.23 -4.22
N SER A 50 0.09 3.53 -3.23
CA SER A 50 -0.34 3.63 -1.84
C SER A 50 0.47 4.70 -1.13
N LYS A 51 -0.17 5.60 -0.38
CA LYS A 51 0.52 6.68 0.33
C LYS A 51 0.01 6.82 1.76
N THR A 52 0.93 6.66 2.71
CA THR A 52 0.73 6.98 4.14
C THR A 52 1.85 7.85 4.74
N GLY A 53 2.94 8.05 4.00
CA GLY A 53 4.05 8.96 4.32
C GLY A 53 4.20 10.12 3.32
N LEU A 54 5.41 10.64 3.19
CA LEU A 54 5.74 11.78 2.31
C LEU A 54 6.97 11.48 1.45
N ASN A 55 6.89 11.84 0.17
CA ASN A 55 8.01 11.84 -0.78
C ASN A 55 7.77 12.93 -1.86
N LEU A 56 7.97 14.19 -1.49
CA LEU A 56 7.57 15.35 -2.30
C LEU A 56 8.13 15.36 -3.72
N GLU A 57 9.39 14.93 -3.91
CA GLU A 57 9.99 14.91 -5.25
C GLU A 57 9.34 13.87 -6.15
N LEU A 58 8.97 12.70 -5.62
CA LEU A 58 8.23 11.69 -6.38
C LEU A 58 6.78 12.13 -6.60
N GLU A 59 6.13 12.69 -5.58
CA GLU A 59 4.73 13.13 -5.64
C GLU A 59 4.49 14.19 -6.71
N ARG A 60 5.48 15.05 -7.00
CA ARG A 60 5.43 16.03 -8.09
C ARG A 60 5.33 15.41 -9.49
N LEU A 61 5.74 14.16 -9.64
CA LEU A 61 5.70 13.42 -10.90
C LEU A 61 4.43 12.56 -11.05
N LEU A 62 3.60 12.48 -10.01
CA LEU A 62 2.41 11.64 -9.95
C LEU A 62 1.14 12.45 -10.14
N SER A 63 0.17 11.87 -10.84
CA SER A 63 -1.19 12.40 -11.00
C SER A 63 -2.15 11.80 -9.95
N ASN A 64 -3.25 12.49 -9.65
CA ASN A 64 -4.26 12.01 -8.70
C ASN A 64 -4.82 10.62 -9.04
N GLU A 65 -4.91 10.29 -10.34
CA GLU A 65 -5.41 8.99 -10.82
C GLU A 65 -4.50 7.81 -10.47
N HIS A 66 -3.22 8.06 -10.12
CA HIS A 66 -2.31 7.01 -9.69
C HIS A 66 -2.59 6.53 -8.27
N TYR A 67 -3.27 7.33 -7.43
CA TYR A 67 -3.39 7.03 -6.02
C TYR A 67 -4.56 6.07 -5.74
N LEU A 68 -4.25 5.01 -5.00
CA LEU A 68 -5.25 4.14 -4.40
C LEU A 68 -6.01 4.91 -3.31
N SER A 69 -7.33 4.80 -3.33
CA SER A 69 -8.21 5.38 -2.33
C SER A 69 -9.41 4.48 -2.07
N HIS A 70 -10.28 4.90 -1.13
CA HIS A 70 -11.53 4.22 -0.84
C HIS A 70 -12.52 4.21 -2.03
N ASP A 71 -12.40 5.16 -2.95
CA ASP A 71 -13.23 5.26 -4.15
C ASP A 71 -12.69 4.44 -5.34
N SER A 72 -11.49 3.86 -5.20
CA SER A 72 -10.91 3.04 -6.27
C SER A 72 -11.77 1.80 -6.53
N PRO A 73 -11.89 1.34 -7.79
CA PRO A 73 -12.65 0.14 -8.12
C PRO A 73 -11.91 -1.11 -7.60
N ILE A 74 -12.29 -1.55 -6.41
CA ILE A 74 -11.70 -2.71 -5.72
C ILE A 74 -12.77 -3.79 -5.47
N PRO A 75 -12.37 -5.07 -5.35
CA PRO A 75 -13.32 -6.18 -5.14
C PRO A 75 -13.81 -6.28 -3.68
N LEU A 76 -13.70 -5.22 -2.89
CA LEU A 76 -14.00 -5.22 -1.46
C LEU A 76 -15.19 -4.32 -1.11
N GLU A 77 -15.98 -4.75 -0.13
CA GLU A 77 -16.92 -3.91 0.59
C GLU A 77 -16.20 -3.33 1.82
N LEU A 78 -15.95 -2.01 1.83
CA LEU A 78 -15.33 -1.33 2.97
C LEU A 78 -16.39 -1.05 4.05
N VAL A 79 -16.49 -1.92 5.05
CA VAL A 79 -17.45 -1.81 6.16
C VAL A 79 -16.86 -0.91 7.25
N TYR A 80 -16.69 0.37 6.93
CA TYR A 80 -16.18 1.41 7.82
C TYR A 80 -17.18 2.58 7.85
N ASP A 81 -17.33 3.23 9.01
CA ASP A 81 -18.15 4.44 9.11
C ASP A 81 -17.51 5.62 8.37
N THR A 82 -16.17 5.65 8.30
CA THR A 82 -15.37 6.70 7.64
C THR A 82 -14.32 6.10 6.69
N PRO A 83 -14.72 5.50 5.54
CA PRO A 83 -13.80 4.86 4.59
C PRO A 83 -12.69 5.78 4.09
N GLU A 84 -12.95 7.09 4.00
CA GLU A 84 -12.00 8.12 3.60
C GLU A 84 -10.80 8.28 4.56
N THR A 85 -10.93 7.81 5.80
CA THR A 85 -9.86 7.83 6.80
C THR A 85 -8.99 6.57 6.77
N LEU A 86 -9.37 5.56 5.99
CA LEU A 86 -8.66 4.29 5.91
C LEU A 86 -7.35 4.46 5.11
N GLY A 87 -6.25 3.98 5.68
CA GLY A 87 -4.95 3.97 5.01
C GLY A 87 -5.01 3.17 3.69
N PRO A 88 -4.55 3.73 2.56
CA PRO A 88 -4.50 3.01 1.28
C PRO A 88 -3.64 1.73 1.33
N ASP A 89 -2.63 1.68 2.19
CA ASP A 89 -1.79 0.50 2.44
C ASP A 89 -2.62 -0.67 3.00
N ARG A 90 -3.53 -0.41 3.94
CA ARG A 90 -4.45 -1.41 4.49
C ARG A 90 -5.44 -1.91 3.44
N ILE A 91 -5.94 -1.02 2.57
CA ILE A 91 -6.78 -1.40 1.42
C ILE A 91 -6.00 -2.33 0.49
N ALA A 92 -4.78 -1.94 0.10
CA ALA A 92 -3.93 -2.74 -0.78
C ALA A 92 -3.66 -4.14 -0.21
N ALA A 93 -3.35 -4.23 1.09
CA ALA A 93 -3.12 -5.50 1.77
C ALA A 93 -4.37 -6.39 1.78
N ALA A 94 -5.56 -5.81 2.01
CA ALA A 94 -6.82 -6.54 1.97
C ALA A 94 -7.17 -7.03 0.56
N VAL A 95 -6.93 -6.22 -0.47
CA VAL A 95 -7.10 -6.64 -1.87
C VAL A 95 -6.16 -7.79 -2.20
N GLY A 96 -4.91 -7.72 -1.74
CA GLY A 96 -3.95 -8.82 -1.84
C GLY A 96 -4.47 -10.11 -1.22
N ALA A 97 -4.97 -10.06 0.02
CA ALA A 97 -5.53 -11.21 0.71
C ALA A 97 -6.77 -11.78 -0.01
N TYR A 98 -7.66 -10.92 -0.52
CA TYR A 98 -8.82 -11.34 -1.30
C TYR A 98 -8.42 -12.14 -2.55
N TYR A 99 -7.38 -11.72 -3.27
CA TYR A 99 -6.90 -12.45 -4.44
C TYR A 99 -6.14 -13.74 -4.09
N MET A 100 -5.70 -13.92 -2.84
CA MET A 100 -5.17 -15.20 -2.37
C MET A 100 -6.27 -16.24 -2.17
N ASP A 101 -7.37 -15.86 -1.52
CA ASP A 101 -8.60 -16.66 -1.45
C ASP A 101 -9.81 -15.77 -1.10
N ALA A 102 -10.69 -15.57 -2.08
CA ALA A 102 -11.87 -14.73 -1.97
C ALA A 102 -12.97 -15.30 -1.06
N ASN A 103 -12.93 -16.60 -0.74
CA ASN A 103 -13.94 -17.26 0.10
C ASN A 103 -13.52 -17.37 1.56
N SER A 104 -12.26 -17.07 1.88
CA SER A 104 -11.69 -17.16 3.21
C SER A 104 -11.87 -15.89 4.03
N SER A 105 -11.67 -16.03 5.34
CA SER A 105 -11.51 -14.89 6.25
C SER A 105 -10.04 -14.75 6.61
N TRP A 106 -9.53 -13.52 6.56
CA TRP A 106 -8.13 -13.19 6.77
C TRP A 106 -7.98 -12.25 7.96
N LEU A 107 -7.05 -12.59 8.86
CA LEU A 107 -6.44 -11.63 9.76
C LEU A 107 -5.11 -11.20 9.15
N ILE A 108 -5.07 -9.99 8.63
CA ILE A 108 -3.90 -9.41 7.99
C ILE A 108 -3.12 -8.65 9.05
N ILE A 109 -1.83 -8.96 9.20
CA ILE A 109 -0.96 -8.32 10.18
C ILE A 109 0.20 -7.69 9.43
N ASP A 110 0.25 -6.36 9.38
CA ASP A 110 1.42 -5.62 8.87
C ASP A 110 2.26 -5.14 10.05
N ILE A 111 3.57 -5.36 9.97
CA ILE A 111 4.54 -5.03 10.99
C ILE A 111 5.55 -4.05 10.40
N GLY A 112 5.21 -2.77 10.47
CA GLY A 112 6.04 -1.67 9.98
C GLY A 112 6.31 -0.62 11.06
N THR A 113 6.29 0.66 10.65
CA THR A 113 6.37 1.82 11.57
C THR A 113 5.28 1.73 12.65
N CYS A 114 4.08 1.36 12.23
CA CYS A 114 2.98 0.89 13.08
C CYS A 114 2.74 -0.59 12.81
N ILE A 115 2.11 -1.27 13.76
CA ILE A 115 1.54 -2.59 13.56
C ILE A 115 0.05 -2.41 13.27
N THR A 116 -0.43 -2.91 12.14
CA THR A 116 -1.86 -2.96 11.83
C THR A 116 -2.36 -4.40 11.92
N LEU A 117 -3.61 -4.55 12.35
CA LEU A 117 -4.33 -5.80 12.26
C LEU A 117 -5.66 -5.51 11.57
N ASP A 118 -5.91 -6.17 10.45
CA ASP A 118 -7.08 -5.95 9.60
C ASP A 118 -7.85 -7.25 9.40
N LEU A 119 -9.16 -7.21 9.64
CA LEU A 119 -10.05 -8.35 9.48
C LEU A 119 -10.82 -8.22 8.17
N LEU A 120 -10.56 -9.17 7.27
CA LEU A 120 -11.30 -9.35 6.03
C LEU A 120 -12.13 -10.63 6.14
N ASN A 121 -13.43 -10.54 5.92
CA ASN A 121 -14.32 -11.70 5.87
C ASN A 121 -14.88 -11.84 4.45
N LYS A 122 -14.32 -12.76 3.67
CA LYS A 122 -14.55 -12.86 2.21
C LYS A 122 -14.17 -11.54 1.53
N ASN A 123 -15.14 -10.81 0.98
CA ASN A 123 -14.93 -9.50 0.37
C ASN A 123 -15.21 -8.33 1.34
N ARG A 124 -15.61 -8.58 2.59
CA ARG A 124 -16.03 -7.53 3.51
C ARG A 124 -14.87 -7.15 4.42
N PHE A 125 -14.34 -5.94 4.24
CA PHE A 125 -13.32 -5.38 5.11
C PHE A 125 -14.00 -4.84 6.36
N LEU A 126 -13.87 -5.56 7.49
CA LEU A 126 -14.55 -5.27 8.75
C LEU A 126 -13.78 -4.27 9.62
N GLY A 127 -12.60 -3.90 9.18
CA GLY A 127 -11.70 -3.02 9.89
C GLY A 127 -10.73 -3.71 10.82
N GLY A 128 -10.22 -2.95 11.77
CA GLY A 128 -9.00 -3.37 12.44
C GLY A 128 -8.47 -2.41 13.49
N MET A 129 -7.27 -2.70 13.96
CA MET A 129 -6.58 -1.92 14.99
C MET A 129 -5.20 -1.49 14.51
N ILE A 130 -4.72 -0.37 15.06
CA ILE A 130 -3.38 0.17 14.82
C ILE A 130 -2.68 0.30 16.16
N SER A 131 -1.41 -0.07 16.20
CA SER A 131 -0.56 0.10 17.37
C SER A 131 0.83 0.61 16.97
N ALA A 132 1.54 1.24 17.92
CA ALA A 132 2.92 1.63 17.69
C ALA A 132 3.80 0.41 17.37
N GLY A 133 4.65 0.52 16.36
CA GLY A 133 5.63 -0.52 16.03
C GLY A 133 6.72 -0.65 17.09
N SER A 134 7.47 -1.76 17.03
CA SER A 134 8.49 -2.10 18.04
C SER A 134 9.54 -1.01 18.22
N ALA A 135 10.03 -0.41 17.13
CA ALA A 135 11.02 0.68 17.19
C ALA A 135 10.49 1.92 17.92
N ILE A 136 9.24 2.31 17.67
CA ILE A 136 8.59 3.43 18.36
C ILE A 136 8.42 3.12 19.85
N ARG A 137 7.98 1.91 20.20
CA ARG A 137 7.83 1.48 21.60
C ARG A 137 9.16 1.52 22.35
N LEU A 138 10.24 1.01 21.75
CA LEU A 138 11.57 1.03 22.35
C LEU A 138 12.11 2.46 22.52
N ARG A 139 11.86 3.35 21.56
CA ARG A 139 12.21 4.77 21.68
C ARG A 139 11.43 5.45 22.81
N ALA A 140 10.12 5.21 22.90
CA ALA A 140 9.29 5.78 23.94
C ALA A 140 9.76 5.36 25.34
N ILE A 141 10.12 4.08 25.55
CA ILE A 141 10.67 3.59 26.83
C ILE A 141 12.03 4.24 27.17
N ARG A 142 12.81 4.66 26.17
CA ARG A 142 14.08 5.33 26.40
C ARG A 142 13.89 6.80 26.79
N GLU A 143 12.89 7.46 26.21
CA GLU A 143 12.65 8.90 26.32
C GLU A 143 11.77 9.29 27.52
N TYR A 144 10.99 8.35 28.08
CA TYR A 144 10.12 8.53 29.24
C TYR A 144 10.47 7.53 30.34
#